data_AF-A0A372GY23-F1
#
_entry.id   AF-A0A372GY23-F1
#
_cell.length_a   1.000
_cell.length_b   1.000
_cell.length_c   1.000
_cell.angle_alpha   90.00
_cell.angle_beta   90.00
_cell.angle_gamma   90.00
#
_symmetry.space_group_name_H-M   'P 1'
#
loop_
_entity.id
_entity.type
_entity.pdbx_description
1 polymer ?
#
loop_
_entity_poly.entity_id
_entity_poly.type
_entity_poly.pdbx_seq_one_letter_code
_entity_poly.pdbx_strand_id
1 'polypeptide(L)'
;MSENEKIMRNVFGTNLWVLKSKKRAMVFPLFTGFNKEYEIINIMPEKELTKTVFTLAQIGDEIFFKNLRNDEILIFDINRIESRKIRLESQSGRYAEFDMTELERTDDLQHYLD
;
A
#
# COMPACT_ATOMS: atom_id res chain seq x y z
N MET A 1 -5.97 6.86 23.82
CA MET A 1 -5.74 5.90 22.72
C MET A 1 -5.03 6.64 21.59
N SER A 2 -3.83 6.22 21.23
CA SER A 2 -3.02 6.80 20.16
C SER A 2 -3.63 6.49 18.78
N GLU A 3 -3.22 7.24 17.75
CA GLU A 3 -3.69 7.01 16.39
C GLU A 3 -3.23 5.64 15.85
N ASN A 4 -2.02 5.20 16.21
CA ASN A 4 -1.51 3.86 15.92
C ASN A 4 -2.40 2.77 16.54
N GLU A 5 -2.82 2.93 17.81
CA GLU A 5 -3.72 1.98 18.48
C GLU A 5 -5.08 1.86 17.77
N LYS A 6 -5.59 2.96 17.18
CA LYS A 6 -6.83 2.94 16.39
C LYS A 6 -6.66 2.20 15.06
N ILE A 7 -5.55 2.44 14.35
CA ILE A 7 -5.26 1.80 13.07
C ILE A 7 -5.10 0.28 13.28
N MET A 8 -4.34 -0.12 14.30
CA MET A 8 -4.13 -1.53 14.64
C MET A 8 -5.46 -2.27 14.87
N ARG A 9 -6.38 -1.69 15.66
CA ARG A 9 -7.68 -2.32 15.98
C ARG A 9 -8.60 -2.56 14.78
N ASN A 10 -8.52 -1.73 13.74
CA ASN A 10 -9.38 -1.87 12.55
C ASN A 10 -8.90 -2.95 11.57
N VAL A 11 -7.72 -3.51 11.81
CA VAL A 11 -6.98 -4.33 10.84
C VAL A 11 -6.86 -5.79 11.28
N PHE A 12 -7.13 -6.06 12.56
CA PHE A 12 -7.20 -7.41 13.13
C PHE A 12 -8.34 -8.22 12.49
N GLY A 13 -8.00 -9.38 11.93
CA GLY A 13 -8.95 -10.33 11.34
C GLY A 13 -9.03 -10.33 9.80
N THR A 14 -8.15 -9.60 9.13
CA THR A 14 -8.06 -9.58 7.66
C THR A 14 -6.77 -10.23 7.17
N ASN A 15 -6.84 -11.01 6.08
CA ASN A 15 -5.66 -11.49 5.36
C ASN A 15 -5.01 -10.31 4.62
N LEU A 16 -3.96 -9.76 5.21
CA LEU A 16 -3.26 -8.60 4.66
C LEU A 16 -2.01 -9.03 3.91
N TRP A 17 -1.65 -8.20 2.95
CA TRP A 17 -0.42 -8.32 2.19
C TRP A 17 0.49 -7.15 2.56
N VAL A 18 1.75 -7.47 2.85
CA VAL A 18 2.77 -6.48 3.21
C VAL A 18 3.83 -6.47 2.13
N LEU A 19 4.00 -5.32 1.48
CA LEU A 19 5.10 -5.06 0.56
C LEU A 19 6.16 -4.20 1.26
N LYS A 20 7.39 -4.70 1.28
CA LYS A 20 8.52 -4.00 1.88
C LYS A 20 9.35 -3.28 0.82
N SER A 21 9.92 -2.17 1.24
CA SER A 21 10.95 -1.43 0.52
C SER A 21 12.00 -0.99 1.53
N LYS A 22 13.15 -0.49 1.03
CA LYS A 22 14.19 0.09 1.89
C LYS A 22 13.73 1.28 2.75
N LYS A 23 12.59 1.91 2.40
CA LYS A 23 12.14 3.17 3.01
C LYS A 23 10.82 3.08 3.78
N ARG A 24 10.02 2.04 3.58
CA ARG A 24 8.71 1.83 4.22
C ARG A 24 8.18 0.44 3.93
N ALA A 25 7.23 -0.02 4.73
CA ALA A 25 6.34 -1.12 4.37
C ALA A 25 4.95 -0.58 4.03
N MET A 26 4.28 -1.20 3.06
CA MET A 26 2.90 -0.91 2.68
C MET A 26 2.05 -2.15 2.96
N VAL A 27 1.01 -1.98 3.76
CA VAL A 27 0.04 -3.03 4.10
C VAL A 27 -1.26 -2.72 3.38
N PHE A 28 -1.77 -3.69 2.63
CA PHE A 28 -3.02 -3.54 1.89
C PHE A 28 -3.90 -4.79 2.01
N PRO A 29 -5.23 -4.62 1.98
CA PRO A 29 -6.16 -5.73 1.87
C PRO A 29 -6.14 -6.33 0.47
N LEU A 30 -6.80 -7.48 0.29
CA LEU A 30 -7.05 -8.04 -1.04
C LEU A 30 -7.87 -7.04 -1.88
N PHE A 31 -7.37 -6.69 -3.06
CA PHE A 31 -8.11 -5.84 -4.00
C PHE A 31 -9.24 -6.64 -4.67
N THR A 32 -10.48 -6.15 -4.58
CA THR A 32 -11.69 -6.88 -5.01
C THR A 32 -12.42 -6.20 -6.19
N GLY A 33 -11.79 -5.25 -6.86
CA GLY A 33 -12.35 -4.53 -8.02
C GLY A 33 -11.90 -3.07 -8.13
N PHE A 34 -12.19 -2.47 -9.29
CA PHE A 34 -11.92 -1.06 -9.58
C PHE A 34 -12.96 -0.13 -8.93
N ASN A 35 -12.61 1.15 -8.80
CA ASN A 35 -13.44 2.23 -8.27
C ASN A 35 -13.98 1.98 -6.85
N LYS A 36 -13.27 1.15 -6.09
CA LYS A 36 -13.51 0.90 -4.67
C LYS A 36 -12.45 1.61 -3.85
N GLU A 37 -12.84 2.09 -2.68
CA GLU A 37 -11.91 2.66 -1.71
C GLU A 37 -11.16 1.54 -0.99
N TYR A 38 -9.85 1.66 -0.94
CA TYR A 38 -8.94 0.75 -0.26
C TYR A 38 -8.09 1.52 0.72
N GLU A 39 -8.10 1.06 1.96
CA GLU A 39 -7.28 1.61 3.01
C GLU A 39 -5.92 0.91 3.00
N ILE A 40 -4.87 1.66 2.73
CA ILE A 40 -3.49 1.18 2.76
C ILE A 40 -2.80 1.82 3.96
N ILE A 41 -2.11 0.99 4.73
CA ILE A 41 -1.33 1.43 5.87
C ILE A 41 0.13 1.50 5.44
N ASN A 42 0.73 2.66 5.62
CA ASN A 42 2.16 2.83 5.45
C ASN A 42 2.82 2.75 6.82
N ILE A 43 3.84 1.91 6.93
CA ILE A 43 4.72 1.79 8.09
C ILE A 43 6.02 2.50 7.72
N MET A 44 6.24 3.67 8.32
CA MET A 44 7.42 4.50 8.07
C MET A 44 8.60 4.01 8.92
N PRO A 45 9.86 4.36 8.58
CA PRO A 45 11.05 3.91 9.31
C PRO A 45 11.05 4.27 10.80
N GLU A 46 10.40 5.38 11.15
CA GLU A 46 10.21 5.83 12.54
C GLU A 46 9.06 5.11 13.26
N LYS A 47 8.55 4.01 12.69
CA LYS A 47 7.43 3.21 13.21
C LYS A 47 6.13 4.00 13.33
N GLU A 48 6.02 5.08 12.56
CA GLU A 48 4.79 5.83 12.39
C GLU A 48 3.86 5.08 11.42
N LEU A 49 2.62 4.86 11.85
CA LEU A 49 1.57 4.33 11.01
C LEU A 49 0.79 5.48 10.39
N THR A 50 0.75 5.51 9.06
CA THR A 50 -0.11 6.45 8.34
C THR A 50 -1.10 5.69 7.46
N LYS A 51 -2.37 6.04 7.60
CA LYS A 51 -3.43 5.50 6.77
C LYS A 51 -3.63 6.40 5.55
N THR A 52 -3.64 5.78 4.38
CA THR A 52 -3.93 6.46 3.11
C THR A 52 -5.03 5.69 2.39
N VAL A 53 -6.04 6.41 1.92
CA VAL A 53 -7.15 5.82 1.18
C VAL A 53 -6.87 6.00 -0.31
N PHE A 54 -6.94 4.90 -1.05
CA PHE A 54 -6.74 4.88 -2.49
C PHE A 54 -7.96 4.31 -3.20
N THR A 55 -8.15 4.67 -4.46
CA THR A 55 -8.98 3.91 -5.39
C THR A 55 -8.13 3.27 -6.46
N LEU A 56 -8.45 2.03 -6.84
CA LEU A 56 -7.93 1.43 -8.06
C LEU A 56 -8.73 1.94 -9.24
N ALA A 57 -8.07 2.53 -10.22
CA ALA A 57 -8.68 2.93 -11.48
C ALA A 57 -7.86 2.40 -12.66
N GLN A 58 -8.51 2.33 -13.81
CA GLN A 58 -7.93 1.87 -15.07
C GLN A 58 -8.13 2.94 -16.13
N ILE A 59 -7.07 3.30 -16.84
CA ILE A 59 -7.10 4.20 -18.01
C ILE A 59 -6.39 3.47 -19.13
N GLY A 60 -7.14 3.06 -20.17
CA GLY A 60 -6.62 2.18 -21.21
C GLY A 60 -6.16 0.85 -20.62
N ASP A 61 -4.91 0.48 -20.89
CA ASP A 61 -4.29 -0.76 -20.40
C ASP A 61 -3.54 -0.58 -19.06
N GLU A 62 -3.54 0.63 -18.50
CA GLU A 62 -2.82 0.96 -17.26
C GLU A 62 -3.74 0.95 -16.04
N ILE A 63 -3.24 0.38 -14.93
CA ILE A 63 -3.89 0.38 -13.62
C ILE A 63 -3.17 1.40 -12.71
N PHE A 64 -3.90 2.15 -11.90
CA PHE A 64 -3.29 3.09 -10.96
C PHE A 64 -4.04 3.15 -9.64
N PHE A 65 -3.29 3.44 -8.57
CA PHE A 65 -3.81 3.79 -7.26
C PHE A 65 -3.93 5.32 -7.18
N LYS A 66 -5.14 5.85 -7.21
CA LYS A 66 -5.35 7.28 -6.95
C LYS A 66 -5.55 7.51 -5.46
N ASN A 67 -4.67 8.30 -4.84
CA ASN A 67 -4.83 8.75 -3.46
C ASN A 67 -6.03 9.69 -3.38
N LEU A 68 -7.00 9.36 -2.52
CA LEU A 68 -8.23 10.14 -2.39
C LEU A 68 -8.08 11.38 -1.51
N ARG A 69 -7.00 11.49 -0.73
CA ARG A 69 -6.80 12.60 0.20
C ARG A 69 -6.16 13.83 -0.43
N ASN A 70 -5.21 13.63 -1.34
CA ASN A 70 -4.41 14.71 -1.93
C ASN A 70 -4.45 14.69 -3.47
N ASP A 71 -5.35 13.92 -4.07
CA ASP A 71 -5.46 13.68 -5.51
C ASP A 71 -4.17 13.15 -6.18
N GLU A 72 -3.16 12.75 -5.41
CA GLU A 72 -1.91 12.21 -5.94
C GLU A 72 -2.18 10.84 -6.58
N ILE A 73 -1.93 10.75 -7.88
CA ILE A 73 -2.01 9.47 -8.60
C ILE A 73 -0.68 8.75 -8.42
N LEU A 74 -0.73 7.57 -7.78
CA LEU A 74 0.34 6.59 -7.78
C LEU A 74 0.07 5.59 -8.91
N ILE A 75 0.85 5.68 -9.97
CA ILE A 75 0.75 4.76 -11.11
C ILE A 75 1.28 3.40 -10.68
N PHE A 76 0.49 2.35 -10.94
CA PHE A 76 0.87 0.96 -10.67
C PHE A 76 1.04 0.22 -11.99
N ASP A 77 2.28 0.08 -12.42
CA ASP A 77 2.57 -0.63 -13.65
C ASP A 77 2.46 -2.15 -13.43
N ILE A 78 1.27 -2.71 -13.67
CA ILE A 78 1.01 -4.15 -13.56
C ILE A 78 1.87 -4.95 -14.56
N ASN A 79 2.28 -4.35 -15.68
CA ASN A 79 3.12 -5.01 -16.67
C ASN A 79 4.54 -5.26 -16.13
N ARG A 80 4.94 -4.58 -15.04
CA ARG A 80 6.20 -4.84 -14.34
C ARG A 80 6.10 -5.93 -13.27
N ILE A 81 4.92 -6.49 -12.99
CA ILE A 81 4.78 -7.66 -12.12
C ILE A 81 5.63 -8.83 -12.63
N GLU A 82 5.81 -8.95 -13.96
CA GLU A 82 6.68 -9.98 -14.56
C GLU A 82 8.15 -9.87 -14.08
N SER A 83 8.60 -8.67 -13.71
CA SER A 83 9.92 -8.43 -13.13
C SER A 83 10.02 -8.67 -11.62
N ARG A 84 8.93 -9.15 -10.99
CA ARG A 84 8.77 -9.29 -9.53
C ARG A 84 8.97 -7.98 -8.77
N LYS A 85 8.79 -6.84 -9.43
CA LYS A 85 8.90 -5.52 -8.82
C LYS A 85 7.66 -4.70 -9.11
N ILE A 86 7.18 -4.02 -8.09
CA ILE A 86 6.12 -3.03 -8.20
C ILE A 86 6.77 -1.65 -8.08
N ARG A 87 6.50 -0.78 -9.05
CA ARG A 87 6.85 0.64 -8.96
C ARG A 87 5.57 1.43 -8.75
N LEU A 88 5.54 2.22 -7.67
CA LEU A 88 4.54 3.25 -7.43
C LEU A 88 5.15 4.60 -7.77
N GLU A 89 4.71 5.22 -8.85
CA GLU A 89 5.23 6.50 -9.33
C GLU A 89 4.18 7.60 -9.18
N SER A 90 4.54 8.71 -8.56
CA SER A 90 3.67 9.87 -8.45
C SER A 90 3.73 10.73 -9.70
N GLN A 91 2.71 11.57 -9.91
CA GLN A 91 2.66 12.53 -11.02
C GLN A 91 3.86 13.51 -11.05
N SER A 92 4.56 13.69 -9.93
CA SER A 92 5.78 14.51 -9.85
C SER A 92 7.06 13.78 -10.29
N GLY A 93 6.96 12.52 -10.73
CA GLY A 93 8.08 11.67 -11.12
C GLY A 93 8.84 11.03 -9.95
N ARG A 94 8.37 11.22 -8.71
CA ARG A 94 8.90 10.51 -7.55
C ARG A 94 8.36 9.09 -7.54
N TYR A 95 9.20 8.10 -7.26
CA TYR A 95 8.75 6.72 -7.22
C TYR A 95 9.24 5.97 -5.97
N ALA A 96 8.49 4.92 -5.62
CA ALA A 96 8.88 3.90 -4.67
C ALA A 96 8.82 2.53 -5.38
N GLU A 97 9.91 1.76 -5.27
CA GLU A 97 9.98 0.39 -5.78
C GLU A 97 9.86 -0.60 -4.61
N PHE A 98 9.08 -1.64 -4.83
CA PHE A 98 8.82 -2.73 -3.91
C PHE A 98 9.16 -4.05 -4.58
N ASP A 99 9.86 -4.91 -3.86
CA ASP A 99 10.16 -6.26 -4.34
C ASP A 99 9.01 -7.20 -3.95
N MET A 100 8.38 -7.82 -4.94
CA MET A 100 7.28 -8.77 -4.73
C MET A 100 7.77 -10.09 -4.12
N THR A 101 9.07 -10.36 -4.11
CA THR A 101 9.62 -11.51 -3.38
C THR A 101 9.61 -11.29 -1.87
N GLU A 102 9.54 -10.04 -1.41
CA GLU A 102 9.38 -9.66 0.00
C GLU A 102 7.91 -9.51 0.41
N LEU A 103 6.99 -10.03 -0.42
CA LEU A 103 5.56 -9.98 -0.18
C LEU A 103 5.16 -10.99 0.91
N GLU A 104 4.79 -10.47 2.07
CA GLU A 104 4.41 -11.26 3.24
C GLU A 104 2.90 -11.24 3.45
N ARG A 105 2.36 -12.36 3.95
CA ARG A 105 0.99 -12.42 4.48
C ARG A 105 1.03 -12.27 5.99
N THR A 106 0.14 -11.45 6.52
CA THR A 106 0.02 -11.26 7.97
C THR A 106 -1.40 -10.92 8.38
N ASP A 107 -1.73 -11.27 9.61
CA ASP A 107 -2.94 -10.89 10.35
C ASP A 107 -2.60 -10.04 11.59
N ASP A 108 -1.31 -9.84 11.88
CA ASP A 108 -0.79 -9.06 13.02
C ASP A 108 0.24 -8.05 12.52
N LEU A 109 -0.03 -6.75 12.71
CA LEU A 109 0.90 -5.69 12.33
C LEU A 109 1.86 -5.28 13.46
N GLN A 110 1.74 -5.86 14.65
CA GLN A 110 2.45 -5.43 15.85
C GLN A 110 3.97 -5.60 15.71
N HIS A 111 4.42 -6.69 15.09
CA HIS A 111 5.86 -6.97 14.92
C HIS A 111 6.57 -5.99 13.97
N TYR A 112 5.84 -5.17 13.21
CA TYR A 112 6.42 -4.08 12.40
C TYR A 112 6.63 -2.79 13.20
N LEU A 113 6.13 -2.72 14.43
CA LEU A 113 6.28 -1.59 15.34
C LEU A 113 7.30 -1.85 16.47
N ASP A 114 7.65 -3.11 16.73
CA ASP A 114 8.62 -3.54 17.74
C ASP A 114 10.08 -3.32 17.30
#